data_AF-A0A367HIP7-F1
#
_entry.id   AF-A0A367HIP7-F1
#
_cell.length_a   1.000
_cell.length_b   1.000
_cell.length_c   1.000
_cell.angle_alpha   90.00
_cell.angle_beta   90.00
_cell.angle_gamma   90.00
#
_symmetry.space_group_name_H-M   'P 1'
#
loop_
_entity.id
_entity.type
_entity.pdbx_description
1 polymer ?
#
loop_
_entity_poly.entity_id
_entity_poly.type
_entity_poly.pdbx_seq_one_letter_code
_entity_poly.pdbx_strand_id
1 'polypeptide(L)' 'MSRAADGPHPHPLTPADLPPGDDDWVSGCPDCHLPIQGGADGLTAHRRTVHTHAGDSRRPITIHLEF' A
#
# COMPACT_ATOMS: atom_id res chain seq x y z
N MET A 1 0.87 -4.83 -26.30
CA MET A 1 1.52 -3.77 -25.50
C MET A 1 0.81 -2.46 -25.81
N SER A 2 -0.10 -2.01 -24.93
CA SER A 2 -0.85 -0.76 -25.13
C SER A 2 -0.03 0.41 -24.58
N ARG A 3 0.43 1.30 -25.46
CA ARG A 3 1.09 2.55 -25.08
C ARG A 3 0.04 3.47 -24.46
N ALA A 4 0.35 4.08 -23.31
CA ALA A 4 -0.50 5.11 -22.74
C ALA A 4 -0.67 6.27 -23.73
N ALA A 5 -1.88 6.83 -23.79
CA ALA A 5 -2.18 7.93 -24.70
C ALA A 5 -1.28 9.14 -24.39
N ASP A 6 -0.76 9.77 -25.44
CA ASP A 6 0.06 10.96 -25.32
C ASP A 6 -0.88 12.14 -25.00
N GLY A 7 -0.82 12.64 -23.77
CA GLY A 7 -1.70 13.69 -23.28
C GLY A 7 -1.27 14.15 -21.88
N PRO A 8 -1.67 15.36 -21.44
CA PRO A 8 -1.40 15.80 -20.08
C PRO A 8 -1.95 14.75 -19.12
N HIS A 9 -1.08 14.13 -18.32
CA HIS A 9 -1.52 13.24 -17.27
C HIS A 9 -2.50 14.02 -16.39
N PRO A 10 -3.71 13.50 -16.10
CA PRO A 10 -4.63 14.16 -15.19
C PRO A 10 -3.87 14.44 -13.90
N HIS A 11 -3.92 15.71 -13.48
CA HIS A 11 -3.00 16.39 -12.59
C HIS A 11 -2.47 15.58 -11.40
N PRO A 12 -1.24 15.83 -10.93
CA PRO A 12 -0.84 15.44 -9.59
C PRO A 12 -1.84 16.03 -8.59
N LEU A 13 -2.42 15.21 -7.71
CA LEU A 13 -3.35 15.65 -6.68
C LEU A 13 -2.76 16.89 -5.98
N THR A 14 -3.45 18.04 -6.06
CA THR A 14 -3.00 19.19 -5.28
C THR A 14 -3.36 18.93 -3.81
N PRO A 15 -2.62 19.49 -2.84
CA PRO A 15 -2.92 19.26 -1.42
C PRO A 15 -4.36 19.62 -1.01
N ALA A 16 -5.03 20.48 -1.78
CA ALA A 16 -6.43 20.85 -1.57
C ALA A 16 -7.44 19.81 -2.12
N ASP A 17 -7.02 18.93 -3.02
CA ASP A 17 -7.81 17.80 -3.54
C ASP A 17 -7.67 16.55 -2.66
N LEU A 18 -6.79 16.59 -1.66
CA LEU A 18 -6.67 15.52 -0.68
C LEU A 18 -7.83 15.61 0.32
N PRO A 19 -8.47 14.48 0.67
CA PRO A 19 -9.45 14.49 1.75
C PRO A 19 -8.84 15.09 3.03
N PRO A 20 -9.63 15.81 3.85
CA PRO A 20 -9.13 16.43 5.07
C PRO A 20 -8.48 15.38 5.98
N GLY A 21 -7.30 15.73 6.52
CA GLY A 21 -6.36 14.84 7.21
C GLY A 21 -6.95 13.68 8.01
N ASP A 22 -6.88 12.49 7.41
CA ASP A 22 -6.15 11.30 7.87
C ASP A 22 -6.38 10.69 9.28
N ASP A 23 -7.54 10.89 9.92
CA ASP A 23 -7.93 9.96 11.02
C ASP A 23 -8.29 8.57 10.46
N ASP A 24 -8.88 8.50 9.26
CA ASP A 24 -9.23 7.23 8.59
C ASP A 24 -8.05 6.61 7.83
N TRP A 25 -6.97 7.38 7.60
CA TRP A 25 -5.81 6.91 6.84
C TRP A 25 -4.87 6.06 7.66
N VAL A 26 -4.87 6.25 8.98
CA VAL A 26 -4.08 5.47 9.94
C VAL A 26 -5.02 4.60 10.77
N SER A 27 -5.02 3.30 10.49
CA SER A 27 -5.74 2.32 11.30
C SER A 27 -4.78 1.63 12.25
N GLY A 28 -5.13 1.55 13.53
CA GLY A 28 -4.40 0.72 14.49
C GLY A 28 -4.70 -0.76 14.26
N CYS A 29 -3.66 -1.60 14.19
CA CYS A 29 -3.88 -3.04 14.28
C CYS A 29 -4.08 -3.45 15.74
N PRO A 30 -5.20 -4.10 16.12
CA PRO A 30 -5.45 -4.48 17.52
C PRO A 30 -4.54 -5.60 18.01
N ASP A 31 -3.94 -6.38 17.10
CA ASP A 31 -3.11 -7.54 17.45
C ASP A 31 -1.66 -7.16 17.75
N CYS A 32 -1.09 -6.23 16.97
CA CYS A 32 0.30 -5.78 17.14
C CYS A 32 0.44 -4.33 17.61
N HIS A 33 -0.66 -3.60 17.77
CA HIS A 33 -0.70 -2.21 18.24
C HIS A 33 0.14 -1.25 17.39
N LEU A 34 0.36 -1.59 16.11
CA LEU A 34 1.11 -0.76 15.17
C LEU A 34 0.17 0.14 14.34
N PRO A 35 0.60 1.37 14.03
CA PRO A 35 -0.11 2.22 13.07
C PRO A 35 0.05 1.65 11.65
N ILE A 36 -1.08 1.46 10.95
CA ILE A 36 -1.13 0.95 9.58
C ILE A 36 -1.68 2.03 8.66
N GLN A 37 -0.94 2.36 7.60
CA GLN A 37 -1.37 3.32 6.59
C GLN A 37 -2.35 2.69 5.59
N GLY A 38 -3.18 3.52 4.96
CA GLY A 38 -4.14 3.08 3.94
C GLY A 38 -5.49 2.63 4.53
N GLY A 39 -5.80 3.05 5.76
CA GLY A 39 -7.09 2.80 6.41
C GLY A 39 -7.46 1.32 6.50
N ALA A 40 -8.76 1.03 6.27
CA ALA A 40 -9.30 -0.32 6.37
C ALA A 40 -8.68 -1.31 5.36
N ASP A 41 -8.34 -0.85 4.16
CA ASP A 41 -7.71 -1.68 3.13
C ASP A 41 -6.27 -2.04 3.52
N GLY A 42 -5.52 -1.05 4.01
CA GLY A 42 -4.19 -1.25 4.58
C GLY A 42 -4.21 -2.22 5.76
N LEU A 43 -5.17 -2.05 6.69
CA LEU A 43 -5.34 -2.96 7.83
C LEU A 43 -5.69 -4.39 7.39
N THR A 44 -6.54 -4.55 6.38
CA THR A 44 -6.90 -5.86 5.83
C THR A 44 -5.70 -6.54 5.19
N ALA A 45 -4.91 -5.81 4.40
CA ALA A 45 -3.67 -6.32 3.81
C ALA A 45 -2.65 -6.71 4.87
N HIS A 46 -2.45 -5.88 5.91
CA HIS A 46 -1.58 -6.17 7.05
C HIS A 46 -1.97 -7.47 7.74
N ARG A 47 -3.26 -7.66 8.07
CA ARG A 47 -3.72 -8.89 8.74
C ARG A 47 -3.45 -10.14 7.90
N ARG A 48 -3.58 -10.03 6.57
CA ARG A 48 -3.31 -11.13 5.63
C ARG A 48 -1.82 -11.48 5.46
N THR A 49 -0.91 -10.54 5.66
CA THR A 49 0.52 -10.77 5.43
C THR A 49 1.30 -10.99 6.72
N VAL A 50 0.84 -10.42 7.84
CA VAL A 50 1.54 -10.44 9.13
C VAL A 50 0.93 -11.46 10.10
N HIS A 51 -0.41 -11.57 10.15
CA HIS A 51 -1.09 -12.39 11.17
C HIS A 51 -1.58 -13.75 10.65
N THR A 52 -1.72 -13.93 9.34
CA THR A 52 -1.98 -15.26 8.76
C THR A 52 -0.67 -15.99 8.46
N HIS A 53 -0.40 -17.02 9.27
CA HIS A 53 0.74 -17.95 9.16
C HIS A 53 0.61 -18.99 8.04
N ALA A 54 -0.28 -18.77 7.06
CA ALA A 54 -0.32 -19.61 5.87
C ALA A 54 0.97 -19.33 5.09
N GLY A 55 1.88 -20.31 5.05
CA GLY A 55 3.25 -20.18 4.55
C GLY A 55 3.36 -19.20 3.38
N ASP A 56 4.30 -18.26 3.50
CA ASP A 56 4.43 -17.13 2.59
C ASP A 56 4.37 -17.58 1.13
N SER A 57 3.24 -17.27 0.47
CA SER A 57 3.02 -17.65 -0.92
C SER A 57 3.83 -16.80 -1.90
N ARG A 58 4.54 -15.77 -1.41
CA ARG A 58 5.41 -14.94 -2.24
C ARG A 58 6.56 -15.80 -2.75
N ARG A 59 6.75 -15.78 -4.07
CA ARG A 59 7.87 -16.45 -4.71
C ARG A 59 9.15 -15.70 -4.36
N PRO A 60 10.20 -16.39 -3.89
CA PRO A 60 11.52 -15.78 -3.72
C PRO A 60 11.96 -15.13 -5.03
N ILE A 61 12.45 -13.89 -4.96
CA ILE A 61 13.11 -13.22 -6.06
C ILE A 61 14.60 -13.14 -5.74
N THR A 62 15.42 -13.73 -6.62
CA THR A 62 16.88 -13.59 -6.56
C THR A 62 17.26 -12.26 -7.20
N ILE A 63 17.81 -11.34 -6.40
CA ILE A 63 18.35 -10.08 -6.90
C ILE A 63 19.84 -10.28 -7.21
N HIS A 64 20.23 -10.14 -8.47
CA HIS A 64 21.63 -10.10 -8.88
C HIS A 64 22.10 -8.65 -8.88
N LEU A 65 22.94 -8.29 -7.92
CA LEU A 65 23.61 -6.98 -7.88
C LEU A 65 24.96 -7.12 -8.59
N GLU A 66 25.07 -6.54 -9.78
CA GLU A 66 26.35 -6.37 -10.47
C GLU A 66 26.93 -5.00 -10.03
N PHE A 67 28.17 -4.99 -9.55
CA PHE A 67 28.88 -3.78 -9.10
C PHE A 67 29.72 -3.17 -10.22
#